data_AF-A0AAU4SVV3-F1
#
_entry.id   AF-A0AAU4SVV3-F1
#
_cell.length_a   1.000
_cell.length_b   1.000
_cell.length_c   1.000
_cell.angle_alpha   90.00
_cell.angle_beta   90.00
_cell.angle_gamma   90.00
#
_symmetry.space_group_name_H-M   'P 1'
#
loop_
_entity.id
_entity.type
_entity.pdbx_description
1 polymer ?
#
loop_
_entity_poly.entity_id
_entity_poly.type
_entity_poly.pdbx_seq_one_letter_code
_entity_poly.pdbx_strand_id
1 'polypeptide(L)'
;MTHTAVGWHVELEFDEDDQRTRAAALVRLRDGSEVRAHGYAKRHPSDSNQPRVGEEVAGARALNELAMKLLTKAHDEIDEASGRTSHPLTA
;
A
#
# COMPACT_ATOMS: atom_id res chain seq x y z
N MET A 1 -16.11 25.87 7.50
CA MET A 1 -16.52 25.15 6.27
C MET A 1 -15.43 24.17 5.92
N THR A 2 -15.71 22.87 5.87
CA THR A 2 -14.75 21.85 5.45
C THR A 2 -14.68 21.84 3.93
N HIS A 3 -13.54 22.24 3.37
CA HIS A 3 -13.26 21.98 1.96
C HIS A 3 -12.91 20.49 1.84
N THR A 4 -13.49 19.78 0.86
CA THR A 4 -13.08 18.41 0.58
C THR A 4 -11.60 18.44 0.20
N ALA A 5 -10.78 17.93 1.12
CA ALA A 5 -9.40 17.64 0.86
C ALA A 5 -9.39 16.60 -0.28
N VAL A 6 -9.03 17.07 -1.47
CA VAL A 6 -8.31 16.31 -2.49
C VAL A 6 -8.54 14.79 -2.49
N GLY A 7 -9.36 14.27 -3.41
CA GLY A 7 -9.56 12.82 -3.53
C GLY A 7 -8.36 12.11 -4.17
N TRP A 8 -7.93 10.99 -3.57
CA TRP A 8 -6.98 10.04 -4.16
C TRP A 8 -7.70 8.74 -4.53
N HIS A 9 -7.25 8.10 -5.61
CA HIS A 9 -7.74 6.78 -6.03
C HIS A 9 -6.60 5.78 -5.93
N VAL A 10 -6.88 4.65 -5.27
CA VAL A 10 -5.96 3.51 -5.21
C VAL A 10 -6.48 2.45 -6.17
N GLU A 11 -5.67 2.11 -7.17
CA GLU A 11 -5.90 0.99 -8.07
C GLU A 11 -5.35 -0.28 -7.39
N LEU A 12 -6.20 -1.31 -7.24
CA LEU A 12 -5.81 -2.62 -6.73
C LEU A 12 -6.09 -3.68 -7.80
N GLU A 13 -5.05 -4.44 -8.15
CA GLU A 13 -5.14 -5.58 -9.07
C GLU A 13 -4.76 -6.86 -8.33
N PHE A 14 -5.43 -7.95 -8.68
CA PHE A 14 -5.19 -9.27 -8.09
C PHE A 14 -4.81 -10.30 -9.15
N ASP A 15 -3.86 -11.15 -8.80
CA ASP A 15 -3.43 -12.30 -9.58
C ASP A 15 -3.48 -13.53 -8.67
N GLU A 16 -4.28 -14.53 -9.03
CA GLU A 16 -4.56 -15.70 -8.20
C GLU A 16 -4.25 -17.01 -8.93
N ASP A 17 -3.52 -17.89 -8.25
CA ASP A 17 -3.35 -19.31 -8.59
C ASP A 17 -3.94 -20.20 -7.48
N ASP A 18 -3.98 -21.52 -7.70
CA ASP A 18 -4.59 -22.50 -6.78
C ASP A 18 -4.08 -22.45 -5.32
N GLN A 19 -2.93 -21.81 -5.07
CA GLN A 19 -2.24 -21.77 -3.77
C GLN A 19 -1.86 -20.36 -3.31
N ARG A 20 -1.89 -19.35 -4.19
CA ARG A 20 -1.35 -18.02 -3.93
C ARG A 20 -2.22 -16.94 -4.53
N THR A 21 -2.48 -15.90 -3.73
CA THR A 21 -3.08 -14.66 -4.19
C THR A 21 -2.04 -13.56 -4.08
N ARG A 22 -1.88 -12.77 -5.14
CA ARG A 22 -1.03 -11.58 -5.20
C ARG A 22 -1.92 -10.37 -5.38
N ALA A 23 -1.54 -9.27 -4.74
CA ALA A 23 -2.16 -7.97 -4.92
C ALA A 23 -1.10 -6.96 -5.33
N ALA A 24 -1.40 -6.09 -6.28
CA ALA A 24 -0.62 -4.92 -6.62
C ALA A 24 -1.47 -3.68 -6.36
N ALA A 25 -0.93 -2.72 -5.61
CA ALA A 25 -1.58 -1.45 -5.30
C ALA A 25 -0.81 -0.30 -5.94
N LEU A 26 -1.52 0.65 -6.54
CA LEU A 26 -0.97 1.87 -7.13
C LEU A 26 -1.81 3.07 -6.68
N VAL A 27 -1.14 4.13 -6.23
CA VAL A 27 -1.77 5.46 -6.05
C VAL A 27 -0.98 6.49 -6.85
N ARG A 28 -1.71 7.37 -7.55
CA ARG A 28 -1.15 8.54 -8.22
C ARG A 28 -1.37 9.77 -7.34
N LEU A 29 -0.29 10.43 -6.98
CA LEU A 29 -0.28 11.63 -6.14
C LEU A 29 -0.38 12.90 -7.00
N ARG A 30 -0.62 14.03 -6.33
CA ARG A 30 -0.86 15.33 -6.99
C ARG A 30 0.36 15.93 -7.65
N ASP A 31 1.53 15.62 -7.12
CA ASP A 31 2.83 15.98 -7.69
C ASP A 31 3.14 15.17 -8.97
N GLY A 32 2.25 14.25 -9.37
CA GLY A 32 2.43 13.35 -10.49
C GLY A 32 3.24 12.09 -10.15
N SER A 33 3.71 11.95 -8.91
CA SER A 33 4.42 10.76 -8.48
C SER A 33 3.46 9.57 -8.31
N GLU A 34 4.00 8.38 -8.52
CA GLU A 34 3.29 7.12 -8.34
C GLU A 34 3.91 6.35 -7.17
N VAL A 35 3.08 5.84 -6.26
CA VAL A 35 3.51 4.92 -5.21
C VAL A 35 2.89 3.55 -5.47
N ARG A 36 3.74 2.54 -5.55
CA ARG A 36 3.38 1.15 -5.86
C ARG A 36 3.72 0.25 -4.68
N ALA A 37 2.85 -0.72 -4.40
CA ALA A 37 3.02 -1.70 -3.32
C ALA A 37 2.46 -3.07 -3.71
N HIS A 38 2.87 -4.11 -2.98
CA HIS A 38 2.49 -5.48 -3.27
C HIS A 38 2.04 -6.22 -2.00
N GLY A 39 1.14 -7.17 -2.19
CA GLY A 39 0.67 -8.03 -1.12
C GLY A 39 0.60 -9.46 -1.58
N TYR A 40 0.82 -10.38 -0.66
CA TYR A 40 0.82 -11.80 -0.96
C TYR A 40 0.03 -12.54 0.11
N ALA A 41 -0.84 -13.45 -0.28
CA ALA A 41 -1.45 -14.44 0.57
C ALA A 41 -1.10 -15.83 0.04
N LYS A 42 -0.83 -16.76 0.96
CA LYS A 42 -0.60 -18.16 0.63
C LYS A 42 -1.61 -18.99 1.40
N ARG A 43 -2.31 -19.87 0.70
CA ARG A 43 -3.22 -20.83 1.31
C ARG A 43 -2.40 -21.95 1.97
N HIS A 44 -2.80 -22.37 3.17
CA HIS A 44 -2.25 -23.59 3.75
C HIS A 44 -2.90 -24.81 3.08
N PRO A 45 -2.16 -25.89 2.78
CA PRO A 45 -2.72 -27.07 2.10
C PRO A 45 -3.91 -27.74 2.80
N SER A 46 -4.03 -27.55 4.11
CA SER A 46 -5.14 -28.06 4.95
C SER A 46 -6.40 -27.20 4.90
N ASP A 47 -6.30 -25.98 4.40
CA ASP A 47 -7.41 -25.02 4.43
C ASP A 47 -8.34 -25.26 3.24
N SER A 48 -9.63 -25.09 3.46
CA SER A 48 -10.63 -25.09 2.38
C SER A 48 -10.31 -24.02 1.34
N ASN A 49 -10.63 -24.27 0.07
CA ASN A 49 -10.41 -23.29 -0.99
C ASN A 49 -11.37 -22.10 -0.79
N GLN A 50 -10.86 -20.98 -0.30
CA GLN A 50 -11.61 -19.74 -0.07
C GLN A 50 -10.91 -18.56 -0.76
N PRO A 51 -11.07 -18.43 -2.09
CA PRO A 51 -10.39 -17.40 -2.90
C PRO A 51 -10.54 -15.98 -2.32
N ARG A 52 -11.75 -15.61 -1.89
CA ARG A 52 -12.07 -14.31 -1.30
C ARG A 52 -11.20 -13.93 -0.09
N VAL A 53 -10.80 -14.91 0.74
CA VAL A 53 -9.96 -14.65 1.91
C VAL A 53 -8.51 -14.33 1.48
N GLY A 54 -8.03 -15.01 0.43
CA GLY A 54 -6.73 -14.72 -0.17
C GLY A 54 -6.65 -13.30 -0.72
N GLU A 55 -7.70 -12.84 -1.41
CA GLU A 55 -7.84 -11.48 -1.93
C GLU A 55 -7.83 -10.45 -0.78
N GLU A 56 -8.66 -10.63 0.24
CA GLU A 56 -8.74 -9.71 1.38
C GLU A 56 -7.39 -9.57 2.11
N VAL A 57 -6.69 -10.69 2.34
CA VAL A 57 -5.38 -10.70 3.00
C VAL A 57 -4.29 -10.10 2.12
N ALA A 58 -4.23 -10.47 0.83
CA ALA A 58 -3.24 -9.91 -0.09
C ALA A 58 -3.47 -8.40 -0.28
N GLY A 59 -4.73 -7.98 -0.44
CA GLY A 59 -5.11 -6.57 -0.58
C GLY A 59 -4.75 -5.76 0.67
N ALA A 60 -5.08 -6.25 1.86
CA ALA A 60 -4.71 -5.60 3.12
C ALA A 60 -3.19 -5.43 3.27
N ARG A 61 -2.41 -6.45 2.88
CA ARG A 61 -0.93 -6.39 2.91
C ARG A 61 -0.39 -5.35 1.92
N ALA A 62 -0.92 -5.31 0.70
CA ALA A 62 -0.54 -4.31 -0.30
C ALA A 62 -0.86 -2.89 0.17
N LEU A 63 -2.04 -2.68 0.76
CA LEU A 63 -2.46 -1.39 1.30
C LEU A 63 -1.62 -0.96 2.51
N ASN A 64 -1.23 -1.90 3.37
CA ASN A 64 -0.35 -1.60 4.50
C ASN A 64 1.05 -1.17 4.02
N GLU A 65 1.63 -1.89 3.05
CA GLU A 65 2.90 -1.48 2.45
C GLU A 65 2.77 -0.11 1.75
N LEU A 66 1.65 0.14 1.05
CA LEU A 66 1.38 1.43 0.41
C LEU A 66 1.36 2.57 1.44
N ALA A 67 0.68 2.36 2.57
CA ALA A 67 0.63 3.33 3.67
C ALA A 67 2.04 3.62 4.21
N MET A 68 2.85 2.59 4.44
CA MET A 68 4.23 2.76 4.89
C MET A 68 5.08 3.55 3.89
N LYS A 69 4.95 3.27 2.59
CA LYS A 69 5.68 3.99 1.53
C LYS A 69 5.28 5.46 1.43
N LEU A 70 3.99 5.76 1.57
CA LEU A 70 3.50 7.14 1.60
C LEU A 70 4.06 7.91 2.80
N LEU A 71 4.10 7.26 3.98
CA LEU A 71 4.73 7.85 5.16
C LEU A 71 6.22 8.10 4.93
N THR A 72 6.97 7.14 4.39
CA THR A 72 8.40 7.34 4.06
C THR A 72 8.61 8.49 3.10
N LYS A 73 7.87 8.54 1.99
CA LYS A 73 7.95 9.65 1.01
C LYS A 73 7.67 11.01 1.66
N ALA A 74 6.66 11.09 2.53
CA ALA A 74 6.34 12.33 3.24
C ALA A 74 7.47 12.76 4.20
N HIS A 75 8.16 11.81 4.84
CA HIS A 75 9.34 12.14 5.65
C HIS A 75 10.47 12.67 4.77
N ASP A 76 10.76 12.02 3.65
CA ASP A 76 11.80 12.45 2.72
C ASP A 76 11.54 13.87 2.19
N GLU A 77 10.28 14.19 1.86
CA GLU A 77 9.89 15.54 1.42
C GLU A 77 10.07 16.62 2.51
N ILE A 78 9.81 16.28 3.78
CA ILE A 78 10.04 17.17 4.91
C ILE A 78 11.54 17.41 5.10
N ASP A 79 12.36 16.37 4.96
CA ASP A 79 13.83 16.46 5.07
C ASP A 79 14.42 17.35 3.98
N GLU A 80 13.98 17.16 2.75
CA GLU A 80 14.40 17.96 1.60
C GLU A 80 13.99 19.43 1.76
N ALA A 81 12.74 19.69 2.18
CA ALA A 81 12.23 21.04 2.36
C ALA A 81 12.87 21.79 3.55
N SER A 82 13.28 21.07 4.60
CA SER A 82 13.88 21.65 5.80
C SER A 82 15.40 21.81 5.72
N GLY A 83 16.06 21.20 4.73
CA GLY A 83 17.52 21.20 4.60
C GLY A 83 18.23 20.48 5.76
N ARG A 84 17.50 19.67 6.53
CA ARG A 84 17.99 18.93 7.70
C ARG A 84 17.37 17.53 7.68
N THR A 85 18.21 16.51 7.75
CA THR A 85 17.79 15.10 7.93
C THR A 85 16.91 15.00 9.18
N SER A 86 15.64 14.59 9.05
CA SER A 86 14.76 14.40 10.20
C SER A 86 15.07 13.05 10.86
N HIS A 87 14.93 13.03 12.18
CA HIS A 87 15.15 11.82 12.96
C HIS A 87 13.97 10.83 12.82
N PRO A 88 14.25 9.51 12.85
CA PRO A 88 13.21 8.50 12.75
C PRO A 88 12.24 8.58 13.93
N LEU A 89 10.94 8.58 13.63
CA LEU A 89 9.86 8.40 14.60
C LEU A 89 9.70 6.91 14.94
N THR A 90 10.67 6.36 15.66
CA THR A 90 10.49 5.09 16.37
C THR A 90 10.78 5.32 17.84
N ALA A 91 9.72 5.27 18.64
CA ALA A 91 9.73 4.90 20.04
C ALA A 91 8.95 3.59 20.18
#